data_AF-A0A920EJ55-F1
#
_entry.id   AF-A0A920EJ55-F1
#
_cell.length_a   1.000
_cell.length_b   1.000
_cell.length_c   1.000
_cell.angle_alpha   90.00
_cell.angle_beta   90.00
_cell.angle_gamma   90.00
#
_symmetry.space_group_name_H-M   'P 1'
#
loop_
_entity.id
_entity.type
_entity.pdbx_description
1 polymer ?
#
loop_
_entity_poly.entity_id
_entity_poly.type
_entity_poly.pdbx_seq_one_letter_code
_entity_poly.pdbx_strand_id
1 'polypeptide(L)'
;MSFQDKLFESDFDLDRNNLVTDNSMFLEDYKGCECIVFAMGCFWGAERKFWTESGVVSTAVGYAGGHLNNPTYQDVCTGMTGHAEGVLLLLDSKAIHLAPF
;
A
#
# COMPACT_ATOMS: atom_id res chain seq x y z
N MET A 1 -18.07 3.25 2.89
CA MET A 1 -16.91 2.99 2.02
C MET A 1 -15.70 2.92 2.91
N SER A 2 -15.15 1.72 3.04
CA SER A 2 -13.96 1.47 3.84
C SER A 2 -12.75 2.11 3.14
N PHE A 3 -11.70 2.43 3.89
CA PHE A 3 -10.44 2.94 3.34
C PHE A 3 -9.82 2.00 2.28
N GLN A 4 -10.17 0.71 2.34
CA GLN A 4 -9.75 -0.32 1.41
C GLN A 4 -10.43 -0.19 0.04
N ASP A 5 -11.71 0.21 0.01
CA ASP A 5 -12.45 0.38 -1.26
C ASP A 5 -11.87 1.51 -2.13
N LYS A 6 -11.22 2.52 -1.51
CA LYS A 6 -10.71 3.71 -2.20
C LYS A 6 -9.25 3.60 -2.67
N LEU A 7 -8.50 2.60 -2.19
CA LEU A 7 -7.11 2.40 -2.59
C LEU A 7 -6.97 1.58 -3.89
N PHE A 8 -8.02 0.84 -4.26
CA PHE A 8 -7.96 -0.16 -5.33
C PHE A 8 -8.96 0.03 -6.47
N GLU A 9 -9.73 1.13 -6.51
CA GLU A 9 -10.47 1.49 -7.72
C GLU A 9 -9.50 2.12 -8.73
N SER A 10 -8.88 1.32 -9.59
CA SER A 10 -8.15 1.84 -10.74
C SER A 10 -8.48 1.07 -12.01
N ASP A 11 -8.83 1.81 -13.05
CA ASP A 11 -8.90 1.36 -14.45
C ASP A 11 -7.49 1.03 -15.03
N PHE A 12 -6.55 0.66 -14.17
CA PHE A 12 -5.17 0.32 -14.53
C PHE A 12 -5.01 -1.20 -14.50
N ASP A 13 -4.41 -1.74 -15.56
CA ASP A 13 -4.01 -3.15 -15.66
C ASP A 13 -2.78 -3.38 -14.75
N LEU A 14 -3.04 -3.45 -13.44
CA LEU A 14 -2.03 -3.79 -12.44
C LEU A 14 -1.94 -5.30 -12.33
N ASP A 15 -0.73 -5.84 -12.36
CA ASP A 15 -0.49 -7.23 -12.03
C ASP A 15 -1.06 -7.53 -10.64
N ARG A 16 -1.77 -8.65 -10.51
CA ARG A 16 -2.40 -9.01 -9.23
C ARG A 16 -1.36 -9.32 -8.16
N ASN A 17 -0.23 -9.89 -8.57
CA ASN A 17 0.83 -10.35 -7.69
C ASN A 17 1.95 -9.32 -7.58
N ASN A 18 2.51 -9.21 -6.38
CA ASN A 18 3.70 -8.45 -6.13
C ASN A 18 4.90 -9.09 -6.83
N LEU A 19 5.71 -8.27 -7.52
CA LEU A 19 6.84 -8.74 -8.31
C LEU A 19 7.92 -9.47 -7.49
N VAL A 20 8.08 -9.14 -6.21
CA VAL A 20 9.15 -9.68 -5.35
C VAL A 20 8.69 -10.92 -4.60
N THR A 21 7.48 -10.89 -4.03
CA THR A 21 6.97 -11.98 -3.19
C THR A 21 6.13 -13.00 -3.97
N ASP A 22 5.71 -12.68 -5.19
CA ASP A 22 4.72 -13.42 -6.00
C ASP A 22 3.37 -13.67 -5.28
N ASN A 23 3.15 -12.93 -4.19
CA ASN A 23 1.92 -12.96 -3.40
C ASN A 23 0.95 -11.89 -3.92
N SER A 24 -0.35 -12.13 -3.78
CA SER A 24 -1.36 -11.11 -4.11
C SER A 24 -1.14 -9.83 -3.31
N MET A 25 -1.35 -8.69 -3.97
CA MET A 25 -1.33 -7.37 -3.32
C MET A 25 -2.70 -6.97 -2.73
N PHE A 26 -3.71 -7.83 -2.84
CA PHE A 26 -5.08 -7.52 -2.44
C PHE A 26 -5.45 -8.22 -1.13
N LEU A 27 -5.89 -7.45 -0.14
CA LEU A 27 -6.24 -7.96 1.20
C LEU A 27 -7.34 -9.03 1.18
N GLU A 28 -8.30 -8.91 0.26
CA GLU A 28 -9.42 -9.84 0.09
C GLU A 28 -8.99 -11.30 -0.13
N ASP A 29 -7.78 -11.52 -0.64
CA ASP A 29 -7.23 -12.85 -0.88
C ASP A 29 -6.73 -13.52 0.42
N TYR A 30 -6.66 -12.78 1.53
CA TYR A 30 -6.07 -13.24 2.79
C TYR A 30 -7.06 -13.25 3.96
N LYS A 31 -7.09 -14.36 4.71
CA LYS A 31 -7.80 -14.46 5.99
C LYS A 31 -6.82 -14.31 7.16
N GLY A 32 -7.04 -13.31 8.00
CA GLY A 32 -6.18 -13.04 9.16
C GLY A 32 -4.91 -12.24 8.82
N CYS A 33 -4.99 -11.40 7.79
CA CYS A 33 -3.99 -10.38 7.52
C CYS A 33 -4.58 -9.00 7.81
N GLU A 34 -3.70 -8.06 8.12
CA GLU A 34 -4.03 -6.65 8.33
C GLU A 34 -3.25 -5.77 7.35
N CYS A 35 -3.79 -4.60 7.03
CA CYS A 35 -3.12 -3.64 6.16
C CYS A 35 -2.68 -2.40 6.95
N ILE A 36 -1.48 -1.91 6.66
CA ILE A 36 -0.96 -0.66 7.21
C ILE A 36 -0.41 0.18 6.06
N VAL A 37 -0.63 1.50 6.13
CA VAL A 37 -0.04 2.45 5.18
C VAL A 37 0.98 3.33 5.89
N PHE A 38 2.20 3.37 5.37
CA PHE A 38 3.27 4.25 5.83
C PHE A 38 3.58 5.32 4.78
N ALA A 39 3.63 6.60 5.19
CA ALA A 39 4.09 7.71 4.35
C ALA A 39 5.47 8.18 4.83
N MET A 40 6.54 7.82 4.11
CA MET A 40 7.93 7.95 4.57
C MET A 40 8.85 8.69 3.57
N GLY A 41 8.27 9.47 2.67
CA GLY A 41 8.97 10.07 1.52
C GLY A 41 8.87 9.18 0.29
N CYS A 42 9.92 9.13 -0.54
CA CYS A 42 9.88 8.41 -1.81
C CYS A 42 9.52 6.92 -1.62
N PHE A 43 8.37 6.51 -2.14
CA PHE A 43 7.83 5.16 -1.94
C PHE A 43 8.71 4.03 -2.52
N TRP A 44 9.57 4.30 -3.52
CA TRP A 44 10.46 3.30 -4.12
C TRP A 44 11.51 2.80 -3.14
N GLY A 45 12.12 3.74 -2.41
CA GLY A 45 13.10 3.42 -1.38
C GLY A 45 12.43 2.89 -0.12
N ALA A 46 11.23 3.37 0.20
CA ALA A 46 10.48 2.94 1.37
C ALA A 46 9.95 1.52 1.23
N GLU A 47 9.30 1.18 0.11
CA GLU A 47 8.75 -0.16 -0.14
C GLU A 47 9.84 -1.24 -0.07
N ARG A 48 10.98 -0.97 -0.71
CA ARG A 48 12.13 -1.87 -0.72
C ARG A 48 12.64 -2.25 0.67
N LYS A 49 12.41 -1.40 1.68
CA LYS A 49 12.80 -1.73 3.06
C LYS A 49 11.89 -2.78 3.70
N PHE A 50 10.64 -2.91 3.24
CA PHE A 50 9.64 -3.76 3.89
C PHE A 50 9.44 -5.10 3.21
N TRP A 51 9.70 -5.23 1.90
CA TRP A 51 9.36 -6.43 1.13
C TRP A 51 10.05 -7.75 1.59
N THR A 52 11.04 -7.65 2.49
CA THR A 52 11.84 -8.78 3.02
C THR A 52 11.68 -8.91 4.53
N GLU A 53 10.88 -8.05 5.15
CA GLU A 53 10.67 -8.07 6.59
C GLU A 53 9.79 -9.27 6.98
N SER A 54 10.15 -9.92 8.09
CA SER A 54 9.44 -11.10 8.56
C SER A 54 8.01 -10.75 8.95
N GLY A 55 7.02 -11.45 8.39
CA GLY A 55 5.60 -11.20 8.63
C GLY A 55 4.95 -10.25 7.62
N VAL A 56 5.73 -9.64 6.72
CA VAL A 56 5.18 -8.97 5.52
C VAL A 56 4.85 -10.03 4.47
N VAL A 57 3.58 -10.10 4.10
CA VAL A 57 3.06 -11.01 3.07
C VAL A 57 3.27 -10.41 1.68
N SER A 58 2.94 -9.13 1.53
CA SER A 58 3.03 -8.43 0.27
C SER A 58 3.09 -6.92 0.50
N THR A 59 3.58 -6.19 -0.48
CA THR A 59 3.65 -4.72 -0.47
C THR A 59 3.00 -4.15 -1.72
N ALA A 60 2.50 -2.93 -1.61
CA ALA A 60 2.09 -2.13 -2.74
C ALA A 60 2.38 -0.66 -2.45
N VAL A 61 2.43 0.17 -3.49
CA VAL A 61 2.64 1.61 -3.37
C VAL A 61 1.48 2.37 -3.98
N GLY A 62 1.23 3.57 -3.46
CA GLY A 62 0.17 4.43 -3.97
C GLY A 62 0.17 5.80 -3.30
N TYR A 63 -0.97 6.47 -3.41
CA TYR A 63 -1.17 7.82 -2.90
C TYR A 63 -2.30 7.82 -1.88
N ALA A 64 -2.06 8.40 -0.71
CA ALA A 64 -3.03 8.40 0.39
C ALA A 64 -3.09 9.76 1.10
N GLY A 65 -4.22 10.00 1.79
CA GLY A 65 -4.41 11.18 2.65
C GLY A 65 -4.84 12.47 1.94
N GLY A 66 -4.88 12.48 0.60
CA GLY A 66 -5.37 13.60 -0.19
C GLY A 66 -6.87 13.57 -0.46
N HIS A 67 -7.34 14.52 -1.27
CA HIS A 67 -8.76 14.71 -1.57
C HIS A 67 -9.17 14.36 -3.00
N LEU A 68 -8.21 14.30 -3.94
CA LEU A 68 -8.49 13.89 -5.31
C LEU A 68 -8.70 12.38 -5.35
N ASN A 69 -9.83 11.92 -5.92
CA ASN A 69 -10.07 10.49 -6.12
C ASN A 69 -9.23 9.96 -7.28
N ASN A 70 -8.71 8.74 -7.15
CA ASN A 70 -7.93 8.02 -8.16
C ASN A 70 -6.83 8.90 -8.83
N PRO A 71 -5.96 9.55 -8.04
CA PRO A 71 -4.96 10.47 -8.56
C PRO A 71 -3.89 9.72 -9.38
N THR A 72 -3.44 10.32 -10.48
CA THR A 72 -2.25 9.86 -11.19
C THR A 72 -0.97 10.40 -10.55
N TYR A 73 0.18 9.83 -10.89
CA TYR A 73 1.48 10.38 -10.46
C TYR A 73 1.64 11.84 -10.87
N GLN A 74 1.24 12.18 -12.10
CA GLN A 74 1.30 13.55 -12.61
C GLN A 74 0.42 14.50 -11.79
N ASP A 75 -0.77 14.07 -11.37
CA ASP A 75 -1.63 14.88 -10.50
C ASP A 75 -0.95 15.14 -9.16
N VAL A 76 -0.37 14.12 -8.53
CA VAL A 76 0.32 14.27 -7.23
C VAL A 76 1.55 15.16 -7.35
N CYS A 77 2.31 15.08 -8.45
CA CYS A 77 3.46 15.94 -8.69
C CYS A 77 3.13 17.44 -8.77
N THR A 78 1.86 17.81 -9.03
CA THR A 78 1.44 19.22 -8.95
C THR A 78 1.47 19.78 -7.52
N GLY A 79 1.45 18.90 -6.51
CA GLY A 79 1.31 19.26 -5.10
C GLY A 79 -0.11 19.70 -4.71
N MET A 80 -1.07 19.73 -5.65
CA MET A 80 -2.41 20.26 -5.40
C MET A 80 -3.38 19.25 -4.80
N THR A 81 -3.09 17.95 -4.90
CA THR A 81 -4.03 16.89 -4.50
C THR A 81 -4.04 16.60 -2.99
N GLY A 82 -3.03 17.09 -2.27
CA GLY A 82 -2.82 16.82 -0.84
C GLY A 82 -2.45 15.37 -0.51
N HIS A 83 -2.18 14.53 -1.51
CA HIS A 83 -1.75 13.15 -1.27
C HIS A 83 -0.28 13.08 -0.86
N ALA A 84 0.02 12.13 0.02
CA ALA A 84 1.38 11.67 0.29
C ALA A 84 1.65 10.35 -0.45
N GLU A 85 2.90 10.15 -0.86
CA GLU A 85 3.37 8.84 -1.28
C GLU A 85 3.30 7.86 -0.10
N GLY A 86 2.60 6.75 -0.30
CA GLY A 86 2.33 5.74 0.71
C GLY A 86 2.77 4.35 0.27
N VAL A 87 3.29 3.58 1.22
CA VAL A 87 3.57 2.15 1.09
C VAL A 87 2.53 1.40 1.91
N LEU A 88 1.77 0.52 1.26
CA LEU A 88 0.85 -0.41 1.88
C LEU A 88 1.59 -1.72 2.18
N LEU A 89 1.51 -2.17 3.43
CA LEU A 89 1.99 -3.48 3.86
C LEU A 89 0.79 -4.37 4.19
N LEU A 90 0.79 -5.57 3.60
CA LEU A 90 -0.07 -6.68 4.02
C LEU A 90 0.72 -7.51 5.03
N LEU A 91 0.21 -7.59 6.25
CA LEU A 91 0.88 -8.24 7.37
C LEU A 91 0.10 -9.47 7.83
N ASP A 92 0.81 -10.56 8.12
CA ASP A 92 0.23 -11.68 8.84
C ASP A 92 0.05 -11.29 10.32
N SER A 93 -1.20 -11.15 10.76
CA SER A 93 -1.56 -10.74 12.12
C SER A 93 -1.07 -11.69 13.21
N LYS A 94 -0.64 -12.91 12.85
CA LYS A 94 -0.03 -13.87 13.79
C LYS A 94 1.48 -13.71 13.90
N ALA A 95 2.13 -13.11 12.91
CA ALA A 95 3.58 -12.96 12.84
C ALA A 95 4.05 -11.59 13.34
N ILE A 96 3.30 -10.54 13.04
CA ILE A 96 3.60 -9.17 13.48
C ILE A 96 2.47 -8.66 14.37
N HIS A 97 2.84 -8.21 15.57
CA HIS A 97 2.06 -7.26 16.34
C HIS A 97 2.80 -5.92 16.30
N LEU A 98 2.14 -4.88 15.82
CA LEU A 98 2.64 -3.52 16.03
C LEU A 98 2.68 -3.25 17.53
N ALA A 99 3.83 -2.82 18.03
CA ALA A 99 3.88 -2.20 19.34
C ALA A 99 3.00 -0.93 19.29
N PRO A 100 2.15 -0.68 20.30
CA PRO A 100 1.44 0.58 20.39
C PRO A 100 2.46 1.71 20.47
N PHE A 101 2.39 2.63 19.50
CA PHE A 101 3.19 3.86 19.48
C PHE A 101 2.74 4.83 20.58
#